data_AF-A0A482Y438-F1
#
_entry.id   AF-A0A482Y438-F1
#
_cell.length_a   1.000
_cell.length_b   1.000
_cell.length_c   1.000
_cell.angle_alpha   90.00
_cell.angle_beta   90.00
_cell.angle_gamma   90.00
#
_symmetry.space_group_name_H-M   'P 1'
#
loop_
_entity.id
_entity.type
_entity.pdbx_description
1 polymer ?
#
loop_
_entity_poly.entity_id
_entity_poly.type
_entity_poly.pdbx_seq_one_letter_code
_entity_poly.pdbx_strand_id
1 'polypeptide(L)'
;MAPAPGSESPPDDDPPTAADGVGSKRSRPFQRHVARVIDRFGDLQLFGVVPLIAALFEFEKVRRALESTGRGLSLNLEFAFPSPLVTLWQLVDPPDPAPATTRSRYGEPSGAPSFGGTPGEPTPTGGSTTPAGATGSGGTDVTIETPVETVEVPLEALTAEMLGWFALTLAAYAVLSGILMAAYVGGLDRRLRGEPIAVGSCVATYAPRFVLYNLVLFGAFLLGVPVFVLQPVLLVLAIPVIVALGYVFYPVPFLFVAADAPFLEAFRRSLRLTMAGGAVLSFALWHLGTAAVASLGLSLLVSGGGAAVLLALLASAPLSLVLTAATVSFFREDVVGGAGDSAGGPSSGDPGAIERDGEGWAAD
;
A
#
# COMPACT_ATOMS: atom_id res chain seq x y z
N MET A 1 69.30 9.78 59.85
CA MET A 1 69.01 11.06 59.20
C MET A 1 68.90 10.77 57.70
N ALA A 2 67.83 11.27 57.06
CA ALA A 2 67.35 11.02 55.69
C ALA A 2 66.36 9.85 55.50
N PRO A 3 65.28 10.03 54.69
CA PRO A 3 63.95 9.47 54.92
C PRO A 3 63.52 8.39 53.90
N ALA A 4 62.40 7.72 54.21
CA ALA A 4 61.80 6.62 53.44
C ALA A 4 61.35 7.01 52.02
N PRO A 5 61.47 6.11 51.02
CA PRO A 5 60.86 6.30 49.71
C PRO A 5 59.34 6.07 49.79
N GLY A 6 58.60 7.03 49.25
CA GLY A 6 57.15 7.08 49.26
C GLY A 6 56.50 5.96 48.46
N SER A 7 55.36 5.51 48.98
CA SER A 7 54.34 4.75 48.29
C SER A 7 53.69 5.61 47.21
N GLU A 8 54.14 5.48 45.96
CA GLU A 8 53.36 5.90 44.79
C GLU A 8 52.25 4.86 44.56
N SER A 9 51.01 5.29 44.78
CA SER A 9 49.82 4.58 44.35
C SER A 9 49.81 4.47 42.81
N PRO A 10 49.36 3.34 42.24
CA PRO A 10 49.15 3.24 40.80
C PRO A 10 48.08 4.23 40.34
N PRO A 11 48.15 4.72 39.09
CA PRO A 11 47.10 5.56 38.54
C PRO A 11 45.79 4.78 38.52
N ASP A 12 44.74 5.43 39.04
CA ASP A 12 43.35 5.00 38.86
C ASP A 12 43.06 5.01 37.35
N ASP A 13 43.28 3.88 36.68
CA ASP A 13 42.67 3.57 35.39
C ASP A 13 41.19 3.29 35.65
N ASP A 14 40.43 4.35 35.91
CA ASP A 14 38.98 4.31 35.81
C ASP A 14 38.64 3.86 34.37
N PRO A 15 37.97 2.71 34.17
CA PRO A 15 37.49 2.35 32.85
C PRO A 15 36.51 3.45 32.43
N PRO A 16 36.56 3.94 31.18
CA PRO A 16 35.64 4.97 30.73
C PRO A 16 34.21 4.49 30.94
N THR A 17 33.56 5.07 31.95
CA THR A 17 32.14 4.89 32.26
C THR A 17 31.35 5.13 30.99
N ALA A 18 30.67 4.08 30.54
CA ALA A 18 29.75 4.12 29.42
C ALA A 18 28.71 5.21 29.63
N ALA A 19 28.84 6.32 28.92
CA ALA A 19 27.79 7.33 28.86
C ALA A 19 27.87 8.19 27.58
N ASP A 20 28.19 7.60 26.43
CA ASP A 20 27.96 8.25 25.14
C ASP A 20 27.59 7.23 24.05
N GLY A 21 26.33 7.25 23.64
CA GLY A 21 25.91 6.77 22.32
C GLY A 21 25.28 5.39 22.18
N VAL A 22 25.04 4.62 23.25
CA VAL A 22 24.36 3.30 23.13
C VAL A 22 22.85 3.43 22.84
N GLY A 23 22.30 4.66 22.88
CA GLY A 23 20.89 4.97 22.60
C GLY A 23 20.59 5.56 21.21
N SER A 24 21.58 5.94 20.41
CA SER A 24 21.37 6.78 19.19
C SER A 24 21.61 6.07 17.85
N LYS A 25 21.90 4.76 17.84
CA LYS A 25 22.11 3.98 16.60
C LYS A 25 21.28 2.68 16.50
N ARG A 26 20.12 2.62 17.15
CA ARG A 26 19.10 1.63 16.78
C ARG A 26 18.27 2.20 15.62
N SER A 27 18.92 2.41 14.47
CA SER A 27 18.26 2.92 13.27
C SER A 27 17.03 2.06 12.98
N ARG A 28 15.85 2.68 12.98
CA ARG A 28 14.57 1.98 12.77
C ARG A 28 14.67 1.21 11.45
N PRO A 29 14.26 -0.08 11.39
CA PRO A 29 14.52 -0.95 10.24
C PRO A 29 14.03 -0.33 8.93
N PHE A 30 12.82 0.25 8.96
CA PHE A 30 12.24 0.97 7.84
C PHE A 30 13.14 2.10 7.29
N GLN A 31 13.60 3.02 8.15
CA GLN A 31 14.44 4.15 7.73
C GLN A 31 15.77 3.69 7.14
N ARG A 32 16.37 2.64 7.71
CA ARG A 32 17.61 2.05 7.18
C ARG A 32 17.41 1.49 5.76
N HIS A 33 16.31 0.77 5.52
CA HIS A 33 16.02 0.23 4.19
C HIS A 33 15.67 1.33 3.18
N VAL A 34 14.93 2.37 3.59
CA VAL A 34 14.63 3.53 2.74
C VAL A 34 15.90 4.29 2.37
N ALA A 35 16.76 4.62 3.34
CA ALA A 35 18.02 5.33 3.08
C ALA A 35 18.90 4.57 2.08
N ARG A 36 19.05 3.25 2.28
CA ARG A 36 19.81 2.41 1.35
C ARG A 36 19.26 2.41 -0.07
N VAL A 37 17.93 2.38 -0.20
CA VAL A 37 17.28 2.41 -1.52
C VAL A 37 17.46 3.77 -2.17
N ILE A 38 17.41 4.86 -1.41
CA ILE A 38 17.69 6.22 -1.89
C ILE A 38 19.14 6.34 -2.38
N ASP A 39 20.10 5.80 -1.64
CA ASP A 39 21.52 5.80 -2.03
C ASP A 39 21.76 5.04 -3.34
N ARG A 40 20.91 4.04 -3.63
CA ARG A 40 20.96 3.21 -4.85
C ARG A 40 19.89 3.56 -5.87
N PHE A 41 19.23 4.71 -5.72
CA PHE A 41 18.08 5.05 -6.55
C PHE A 41 18.42 5.11 -8.04
N GLY A 42 19.63 5.57 -8.38
CA GLY A 42 20.12 5.61 -9.77
C GLY A 42 20.12 4.26 -10.48
N ASP A 43 20.35 3.16 -9.76
CA ASP A 43 20.31 1.79 -10.30
C ASP A 43 18.87 1.27 -10.48
N LEU A 44 17.93 1.83 -9.73
CA LEU A 44 16.55 1.35 -9.62
C LEU A 44 15.54 2.21 -10.38
N GLN A 45 15.91 3.41 -10.82
CA GLN A 45 15.02 4.40 -11.45
C GLN A 45 14.17 3.83 -12.60
N LEU A 46 14.70 2.89 -13.39
CA LEU A 46 13.98 2.28 -14.51
C LEU A 46 12.74 1.48 -14.04
N PHE A 47 12.79 0.92 -12.84
CA PHE A 47 11.64 0.23 -12.24
C PHE A 47 10.53 1.21 -11.85
N GLY A 48 10.83 2.50 -11.65
CA GLY A 48 9.83 3.53 -11.37
C GLY A 48 8.85 3.76 -12.52
N VAL A 49 9.21 3.33 -13.74
CA VAL A 49 8.31 3.37 -14.91
C VAL A 49 7.12 2.41 -14.75
N VAL A 50 7.31 1.29 -14.05
CA VAL A 50 6.26 0.26 -13.88
C VAL A 50 5.05 0.79 -13.09
N PRO A 51 5.19 1.33 -11.86
CA PRO A 51 4.06 1.89 -11.13
C PRO A 51 3.45 3.11 -11.82
N LEU A 52 4.25 3.89 -12.56
CA LEU A 52 3.75 5.01 -13.36
C LEU A 52 2.81 4.53 -14.48
N ILE A 53 3.25 3.56 -15.27
CA ILE A 53 2.43 2.98 -16.33
C ILE A 53 1.18 2.31 -15.75
N ALA A 54 1.33 1.56 -14.64
CA ALA A 54 0.20 0.93 -13.97
C ALA A 54 -0.84 1.96 -13.51
N ALA A 55 -0.41 3.08 -12.94
CA ALA A 55 -1.31 4.17 -12.58
C ALA A 55 -2.02 4.79 -13.81
N LEU A 56 -1.33 4.92 -14.94
CA LEU A 56 -1.92 5.46 -16.17
C LEU A 56 -2.98 4.52 -16.79
N PHE A 57 -2.82 3.20 -16.65
CA PHE A 57 -3.80 2.22 -17.13
C PHE A 57 -5.13 2.25 -16.38
N GLU A 58 -5.17 2.85 -15.19
CA GLU A 58 -6.42 3.13 -14.49
C GLU A 58 -7.09 4.38 -15.09
N PHE A 59 -7.41 4.31 -16.39
CA PHE A 59 -7.87 5.43 -17.23
C PHE A 59 -9.05 6.18 -16.62
N GLU A 60 -9.97 5.47 -15.97
CA GLU A 60 -11.13 6.08 -15.34
C GLU A 60 -10.73 6.95 -14.14
N LYS A 61 -9.74 6.53 -13.34
CA LYS A 61 -9.21 7.32 -12.22
C LYS A 61 -8.44 8.53 -12.74
N VAL A 62 -7.63 8.36 -13.79
CA VAL A 62 -6.91 9.46 -14.46
C VAL A 62 -7.89 10.49 -15.01
N ARG A 63 -8.93 10.05 -15.72
CA ARG A 63 -9.96 10.90 -16.31
C ARG A 63 -10.69 11.70 -15.23
N ARG A 64 -11.16 11.03 -14.16
CA ARG A 64 -11.81 11.70 -13.02
C ARG A 64 -10.91 12.73 -12.35
N ALA A 65 -9.64 12.39 -12.14
CA ALA A 65 -8.66 13.30 -11.56
C ALA A 65 -8.42 14.54 -12.45
N LEU A 66 -8.32 14.38 -13.77
CA LEU A 66 -8.13 15.51 -14.69
C LEU A 66 -9.36 16.42 -14.77
N GLU A 67 -10.56 15.84 -14.74
CA GLU A 67 -11.84 16.55 -14.78
C GLU A 67 -12.19 17.29 -13.47
N SER A 68 -11.41 17.09 -12.40
CA SER A 68 -11.69 17.64 -11.06
C SER A 68 -11.44 19.14 -10.90
N THR A 69 -10.94 19.82 -11.94
CA THR A 69 -10.56 21.23 -11.90
C THR A 69 -11.71 22.10 -11.38
N GLY A 70 -11.53 22.70 -10.19
CA GLY A 70 -12.52 23.59 -9.57
C GLY A 70 -13.56 22.93 -8.65
N ARG A 71 -13.46 21.62 -8.33
CA ARG A 71 -14.43 20.90 -7.48
C ARG A 71 -14.18 20.97 -5.96
N GLY A 72 -13.25 21.79 -5.50
CA GLY A 72 -12.92 21.93 -4.07
C GLY A 72 -11.80 20.99 -3.59
N LEU A 73 -11.44 21.09 -2.31
CA LEU A 73 -10.34 20.34 -1.71
C LEU A 73 -10.82 18.97 -1.20
N SER A 74 -10.28 17.88 -1.74
CA SER A 74 -10.49 16.52 -1.21
C SER A 74 -9.21 16.03 -0.52
N LEU A 75 -9.29 15.75 0.77
CA LEU A 75 -8.21 15.11 1.54
C LEU A 75 -8.66 13.69 1.87
N ASN A 76 -8.03 12.71 1.24
CA ASN A 76 -8.21 11.31 1.60
C ASN A 76 -6.97 10.83 2.35
N LEU A 77 -7.17 9.97 3.34
CA LEU A 77 -6.09 9.35 4.09
C LEU A 77 -6.13 7.86 3.78
N GLU A 78 -5.28 7.42 2.86
CA GLU A 78 -5.18 6.00 2.50
C GLU A 78 -4.11 5.29 3.33
N PHE A 79 -4.53 4.17 3.90
CA PHE A 79 -3.69 3.26 4.65
C PHE A 79 -3.29 2.09 3.73
N ALA A 80 -2.21 2.27 2.97
CA ALA A 80 -1.66 1.21 2.13
C ALA A 80 -0.74 0.27 2.92
N PHE A 81 -1.16 -0.98 3.08
CA PHE A 81 -0.22 -2.03 3.49
C PHE A 81 0.85 -2.22 2.41
N PRO A 82 2.06 -2.71 2.77
CA PRO A 82 3.10 -2.96 1.78
C PRO A 82 2.61 -3.90 0.68
N SER A 83 2.54 -3.37 -0.55
CA SER A 83 2.06 -4.06 -1.74
C SER A 83 3.22 -4.33 -2.69
N PRO A 84 3.22 -5.46 -3.44
CA PRO A 84 4.21 -5.73 -4.47
C PRO A 84 4.21 -4.70 -5.60
N LEU A 85 3.12 -3.95 -5.78
CA LEU A 85 3.04 -2.84 -6.71
C LEU A 85 2.22 -1.71 -6.09
N VAL A 86 2.92 -0.70 -5.56
CA VAL A 86 2.30 0.54 -5.07
C VAL A 86 2.12 1.48 -6.26
N THR A 87 0.92 2.04 -6.42
CA THR A 87 0.59 3.03 -7.46
C THR A 87 0.03 4.30 -6.82
N LEU A 88 -0.10 5.39 -7.60
CA LEU A 88 -0.74 6.63 -7.13
C LEU A 88 -2.11 6.36 -6.50
N TRP A 89 -2.90 5.47 -7.12
CA TRP A 89 -4.27 5.17 -6.73
C TRP A 89 -4.41 4.20 -5.56
N GLN A 90 -3.29 3.78 -4.98
CA GLN A 90 -3.23 3.13 -3.65
C GLN A 90 -2.83 4.11 -2.55
N LEU A 91 -2.53 5.36 -2.90
CA LEU A 91 -2.20 6.42 -1.97
C LEU A 91 -3.24 7.54 -2.01
N VAL A 92 -4.07 7.61 -3.04
CA VAL A 92 -5.03 8.71 -3.26
C VAL A 92 -6.24 8.22 -4.02
N ASP A 93 -7.42 8.52 -3.49
CA ASP A 93 -8.66 8.38 -4.22
C ASP A 93 -8.89 9.59 -5.15
N PRO A 94 -9.18 9.36 -6.43
CA PRO A 94 -9.60 10.42 -7.32
C PRO A 94 -10.97 10.98 -6.88
N PRO A 95 -11.24 12.27 -7.13
CA PRO A 95 -12.52 12.89 -6.78
C PRO A 95 -13.72 12.14 -7.37
N ASP A 96 -14.82 12.15 -6.63
CA ASP A 96 -16.07 11.52 -7.05
C ASP A 96 -16.61 12.15 -8.35
N PRO A 97 -17.25 11.36 -9.22
CA PRO A 97 -17.94 11.89 -10.38
C PRO A 97 -19.00 12.91 -9.92
N ALA A 98 -19.17 13.99 -10.69
CA ALA A 98 -20.25 14.93 -10.41
C ALA A 98 -21.58 14.15 -10.38
N PRO A 99 -22.46 14.40 -9.38
CA PRO A 99 -23.74 13.73 -9.33
C PRO A 99 -24.41 13.94 -10.68
N ALA A 100 -24.82 12.84 -11.31
CA ALA A 100 -25.63 12.90 -12.50
C ALA A 100 -26.83 13.77 -12.13
N THR A 101 -26.91 14.97 -12.70
CA THR A 101 -28.14 15.73 -12.64
C THR A 101 -29.13 14.91 -13.44
N THR A 102 -29.89 14.07 -12.76
CA THR A 102 -31.19 13.62 -13.22
C THR A 102 -31.99 14.90 -13.43
N ARG A 103 -31.85 15.50 -14.62
CA ARG A 103 -32.94 16.28 -15.19
C ARG A 103 -34.10 15.32 -15.17
N SER A 104 -35.00 15.49 -14.21
CA SER A 104 -36.36 14.99 -14.33
C SER A 104 -36.84 15.37 -15.72
N ARG A 105 -36.80 14.40 -16.63
CA ARG A 105 -37.34 14.51 -17.98
C ARG A 105 -38.81 14.08 -17.97
N TYR A 106 -39.51 14.49 -16.91
CA TYR A 106 -40.96 14.48 -16.79
C TYR A 106 -41.39 15.78 -16.12
N GLY A 107 -41.15 16.88 -16.83
CA GLY A 107 -41.86 18.14 -16.68
C GLY A 107 -42.50 18.46 -18.01
N GLU A 108 -43.38 17.56 -18.49
CA GLU A 108 -44.23 17.84 -19.64
C GLU A 108 -45.11 19.05 -19.32
N PRO A 109 -45.21 20.04 -20.22
CA PRO A 109 -46.12 21.17 -20.05
C PRO A 109 -47.53 20.70 -20.41
N SER A 110 -48.19 20.01 -19.48
CA SER A 110 -49.63 19.77 -19.58
C SER A 110 -50.36 21.07 -19.26
N GLY A 111 -50.48 21.94 -20.28
CA GLY A 111 -51.47 23.00 -20.29
C GLY A 111 -52.86 22.40 -20.17
N ALA A 112 -53.39 22.35 -18.96
CA ALA A 112 -54.80 22.13 -18.72
C ALA A 112 -55.55 23.44 -19.08
N PRO A 113 -56.57 23.41 -19.96
CA PRO A 113 -57.43 24.55 -20.16
C PRO A 113 -58.27 24.75 -18.89
N SER A 114 -58.01 25.83 -18.16
CA SER A 114 -58.87 26.27 -17.06
C SER A 114 -60.18 26.81 -17.65
N PHE A 115 -61.22 25.98 -17.63
CA PHE A 115 -62.61 26.38 -17.84
C PHE A 115 -63.27 26.53 -16.47
N GLY A 116 -63.71 27.75 -16.13
CA GLY A 116 -64.57 28.00 -14.98
C GLY A 116 -64.33 29.37 -14.35
N GLY A 117 -65.11 30.37 -14.76
CA GLY A 117 -65.10 31.69 -14.15
C GLY A 117 -65.92 31.77 -12.86
N THR A 118 -65.51 32.67 -11.97
CA THR A 118 -66.39 33.41 -11.05
C THR A 118 -65.99 34.88 -11.10
N PRO A 119 -66.87 35.80 -11.52
CA PRO A 119 -66.57 37.23 -11.56
C PRO A 119 -66.74 37.84 -10.16
N GLY A 120 -65.66 38.44 -9.66
CA GLY A 120 -65.68 39.32 -8.50
C GLY A 120 -64.78 38.85 -7.37
N GLU A 121 -63.50 39.21 -7.41
CA GLU A 121 -62.80 39.83 -6.27
C GLU A 121 -61.43 40.36 -6.70
N PRO A 122 -60.94 41.44 -6.04
CA PRO A 122 -59.96 42.35 -6.60
C PRO A 122 -58.51 41.87 -6.47
N THR A 123 -57.75 42.16 -7.53
CA THR A 123 -56.29 42.13 -7.62
C THR A 123 -55.62 42.94 -6.50
N PRO A 124 -54.60 42.42 -5.81
CA PRO A 124 -53.57 43.25 -5.22
C PRO A 124 -52.41 43.37 -6.20
N THR A 125 -52.29 44.55 -6.78
CA THR A 125 -51.11 45.07 -7.45
C THR A 125 -49.98 45.22 -6.43
N GLY A 126 -48.77 44.76 -6.74
CA GLY A 126 -47.56 45.32 -6.13
C GLY A 126 -46.39 44.36 -5.93
N GLY A 127 -45.26 44.69 -6.58
CA GLY A 127 -43.95 44.57 -5.94
C GLY A 127 -43.04 43.45 -6.44
N SER A 128 -42.31 43.73 -7.52
CA SER A 128 -40.99 43.13 -7.76
C SER A 128 -40.01 43.53 -6.65
N THR A 129 -39.33 42.57 -6.03
CA THR A 129 -37.92 42.65 -5.60
C THR A 129 -37.45 41.29 -5.09
N THR A 130 -36.31 40.85 -5.62
CA THR A 130 -35.44 39.77 -5.12
C THR A 130 -34.05 40.40 -5.00
N PRO A 131 -33.06 39.88 -4.24
CA PRO A 131 -33.03 39.03 -3.04
C PRO A 131 -32.22 39.67 -1.88
N ALA A 132 -32.44 39.24 -0.63
CA ALA A 132 -31.37 39.19 0.38
C ALA A 132 -31.77 38.36 1.59
N GLY A 133 -30.84 37.54 2.08
CA GLY A 133 -30.71 37.27 3.51
C GLY A 133 -31.28 35.95 4.00
N ALA A 134 -30.38 34.99 4.20
CA ALA A 134 -30.58 33.80 5.01
C ALA A 134 -31.05 34.14 6.44
N THR A 135 -31.93 33.31 7.01
CA THR A 135 -31.74 32.67 8.32
C THR A 135 -32.93 31.76 8.68
N GLY A 136 -32.63 30.47 8.85
CA GLY A 136 -33.12 29.62 9.95
C GLY A 136 -34.62 29.37 10.12
N SER A 137 -35.08 28.17 9.69
CA SER A 137 -36.16 27.46 10.38
C SER A 137 -36.12 25.95 10.08
N GLY A 138 -35.45 25.20 10.96
CA GLY A 138 -36.10 24.11 11.70
C GLY A 138 -36.68 22.91 10.94
N GLY A 139 -36.04 22.41 9.89
CA GLY A 139 -36.29 21.07 9.37
C GLY A 139 -35.09 20.17 9.62
N THR A 140 -35.09 19.39 10.69
CA THR A 140 -34.17 18.24 10.85
C THR A 140 -34.66 17.10 9.99
N ASP A 141 -34.74 17.33 8.68
CA ASP A 141 -34.76 16.24 7.71
C ASP A 141 -33.29 15.89 7.47
N VAL A 142 -32.76 15.02 8.32
CA VAL A 142 -31.49 14.34 8.05
C VAL A 142 -31.84 13.27 7.02
N THR A 143 -31.94 13.70 5.77
CA THR A 143 -31.93 12.80 4.63
C THR A 143 -30.55 12.18 4.58
N ILE A 144 -30.40 11.02 5.21
CA ILE A 144 -29.27 10.14 4.94
C ILE A 144 -29.53 9.61 3.53
N GLU A 145 -29.12 10.37 2.51
CA GLU A 145 -28.94 9.84 1.18
C GLU A 145 -27.79 8.84 1.28
N THR A 146 -28.11 7.58 1.51
CA THR A 146 -27.17 6.49 1.31
C THR A 146 -26.77 6.52 -0.15
N PRO A 147 -25.47 6.71 -0.50
CA PRO A 147 -24.98 6.68 -1.86
C PRO A 147 -24.86 5.22 -2.29
N VAL A 148 -25.98 4.53 -2.27
CA VAL A 148 -26.13 3.28 -2.99
C VAL A 148 -27.29 3.57 -3.91
N GLU A 149 -26.97 4.13 -5.08
CA GLU A 149 -27.74 3.74 -6.25
C GLU A 149 -27.54 2.23 -6.30
N THR A 150 -28.46 1.51 -5.66
CA THR A 150 -28.54 0.05 -5.72
C THR A 150 -28.83 -0.23 -7.17
N VAL A 151 -27.76 -0.38 -7.94
CA VAL A 151 -27.84 -1.09 -9.21
C VAL A 151 -28.18 -2.51 -8.81
N GLU A 152 -29.48 -2.75 -8.64
CA GLU A 152 -30.06 -4.08 -8.54
C GLU A 152 -29.77 -4.73 -9.89
N VAL A 153 -28.59 -5.33 -10.04
CA VAL A 153 -28.36 -6.28 -11.11
C VAL A 153 -29.08 -7.53 -10.66
N PRO A 154 -30.26 -7.86 -11.23
CA PRO A 154 -30.94 -9.09 -10.84
C PRO A 154 -29.96 -10.23 -11.14
N LEU A 155 -29.68 -11.07 -10.13
CA LEU A 155 -28.78 -12.22 -10.30
C LEU A 155 -29.28 -13.15 -11.42
N GLU A 156 -30.57 -13.06 -11.75
CA GLU A 156 -31.24 -13.73 -12.88
C GLU A 156 -30.73 -13.26 -14.25
N ALA A 157 -30.18 -12.05 -14.35
CA ALA A 157 -29.57 -11.53 -15.58
C ALA A 157 -28.12 -11.99 -15.79
N LEU A 158 -27.48 -12.60 -14.76
CA LEU A 158 -26.16 -13.21 -14.91
C LEU A 158 -26.31 -14.55 -15.63
N THR A 159 -26.23 -14.52 -16.96
CA THR A 159 -26.22 -15.76 -17.75
C THR A 159 -24.93 -16.55 -17.50
N ALA A 160 -24.97 -17.87 -17.73
CA ALA A 160 -23.77 -18.71 -17.66
C ALA A 160 -22.65 -18.22 -18.60
N GLU A 161 -23.04 -17.62 -19.73
CA GLU A 161 -22.12 -17.00 -20.67
C GLU A 161 -21.43 -15.76 -20.07
N MET A 162 -22.17 -14.85 -19.44
CA MET A 162 -21.59 -13.70 -18.74
C MET A 162 -20.63 -14.15 -17.65
N LEU A 163 -21.01 -15.15 -16.85
CA LEU A 163 -20.15 -15.71 -15.81
C LEU A 163 -18.86 -16.31 -16.41
N GLY A 164 -18.95 -16.96 -17.56
CA GLY A 164 -17.79 -17.46 -18.31
C GLY A 164 -16.85 -16.35 -18.75
N TRP A 165 -17.39 -15.25 -19.30
CA TRP A 165 -16.59 -14.08 -19.67
C TRP A 165 -15.96 -13.38 -18.47
N PHE A 166 -16.68 -13.26 -17.36
CA PHE A 166 -16.14 -12.72 -16.11
C PHE A 166 -14.99 -13.59 -15.60
N ALA A 167 -15.17 -14.90 -15.51
CA ALA A 167 -14.14 -15.83 -15.08
C ALA A 167 -12.91 -15.78 -16.00
N LEU A 168 -13.11 -15.73 -17.32
CA LEU A 168 -12.03 -15.62 -18.30
C LEU A 168 -11.26 -14.31 -18.15
N THR A 169 -11.97 -13.19 -18.01
CA THR A 169 -11.37 -11.86 -17.82
C THR A 169 -10.56 -11.81 -16.53
N LEU A 170 -11.11 -12.36 -15.46
CA LEU A 170 -10.46 -12.44 -14.16
C LEU A 170 -9.21 -13.31 -14.19
N ALA A 171 -9.26 -14.45 -14.88
CA ALA A 171 -8.10 -15.32 -15.07
C ALA A 171 -7.02 -14.64 -15.92
N ALA A 172 -7.40 -13.97 -17.02
CA ALA A 172 -6.47 -13.21 -17.85
C ALA A 172 -5.81 -12.08 -17.05
N TYR A 173 -6.57 -11.35 -16.24
CA TYR A 173 -6.04 -10.33 -15.33
C TYR A 173 -5.09 -10.94 -14.29
N ALA A 174 -5.45 -12.06 -13.66
CA ALA A 174 -4.61 -12.76 -12.69
C ALA A 174 -3.25 -13.14 -13.30
N VAL A 175 -3.25 -13.63 -14.54
CA VAL A 175 -2.04 -13.98 -15.31
C VAL A 175 -1.20 -12.74 -15.59
N LEU A 176 -1.80 -11.69 -16.17
CA LEU A 176 -1.08 -10.47 -16.53
C LEU A 176 -0.48 -9.79 -15.30
N SER A 177 -1.28 -9.66 -14.24
CA SER A 177 -0.87 -9.11 -12.95
C SER A 177 0.22 -9.95 -12.30
N GLY A 178 0.11 -11.29 -12.37
CA GLY A 178 1.12 -12.18 -11.82
C GLY A 178 2.47 -12.10 -12.54
N ILE A 179 2.46 -12.00 -13.87
CA ILE A 179 3.67 -11.77 -14.68
C ILE A 179 4.28 -10.41 -14.33
N LEU A 180 3.47 -9.36 -14.23
CA LEU A 180 3.93 -8.02 -13.90
C LEU A 180 4.59 -7.96 -12.52
N MET A 181 3.94 -8.51 -11.49
CA MET A 181 4.49 -8.57 -10.13
C MET A 181 5.76 -9.41 -10.06
N ALA A 182 5.81 -10.56 -10.75
CA ALA A 182 7.00 -11.41 -10.82
C ALA A 182 8.19 -10.68 -11.46
N ALA A 183 7.96 -10.00 -12.58
CA ALA A 183 8.98 -9.20 -13.27
C ALA A 183 9.47 -8.04 -12.40
N TYR A 184 8.54 -7.30 -11.79
CA TYR A 184 8.83 -6.10 -11.01
C TYR A 184 9.53 -6.42 -9.70
N VAL A 185 8.91 -7.24 -8.84
CA VAL A 185 9.47 -7.59 -7.53
C VAL A 185 10.74 -8.44 -7.67
N GLY A 186 10.72 -9.43 -8.58
CA GLY A 186 11.90 -10.25 -8.88
C GLY A 186 13.06 -9.45 -9.45
N GLY A 187 12.79 -8.49 -10.34
CA GLY A 187 13.80 -7.60 -10.89
C GLY A 187 14.39 -6.65 -9.83
N LEU A 188 13.56 -6.13 -8.93
CA LEU A 188 14.01 -5.32 -7.79
C LEU A 188 14.93 -6.10 -6.86
N ASP A 189 14.56 -7.33 -6.47
CA ASP A 189 15.40 -8.16 -5.61
C ASP A 189 16.77 -8.45 -6.24
N ARG A 190 16.81 -8.85 -7.53
CA ARG A 190 18.06 -9.07 -8.27
C ARG A 190 18.92 -7.82 -8.31
N ARG A 191 18.35 -6.66 -8.62
CA ARG A 191 19.13 -5.40 -8.66
C ARG A 191 19.60 -4.98 -7.28
N LEU A 192 18.82 -5.20 -6.23
CA LEU A 192 19.27 -5.00 -4.86
C LEU A 192 20.40 -5.96 -4.46
N ARG A 193 20.57 -7.12 -5.13
CA ARG A 193 21.76 -7.99 -5.01
C ARG A 193 22.96 -7.56 -5.86
N GLY A 194 22.81 -6.54 -6.70
CA GLY A 194 23.84 -6.13 -7.67
C GLY A 194 23.87 -7.01 -8.93
N GLU A 195 22.89 -7.91 -9.09
CA GLU A 195 22.79 -8.79 -10.24
C GLU A 195 22.15 -8.07 -11.45
N PRO A 196 22.44 -8.52 -12.69
CA PRO A 196 21.74 -8.04 -13.88
C PRO A 196 20.25 -8.38 -13.85
N ILE A 197 19.46 -7.51 -14.50
CA ILE A 197 18.01 -7.72 -14.67
C ILE A 197 17.80 -8.90 -15.62
N ALA A 198 17.09 -9.92 -15.16
CA ALA A 198 16.75 -11.11 -15.95
C ALA A 198 15.24 -11.36 -15.91
N VAL A 199 14.48 -10.50 -16.59
CA VAL A 199 13.00 -10.48 -16.53
C VAL A 199 12.39 -11.84 -16.84
N GLY A 200 12.86 -12.51 -17.91
CA GLY A 200 12.34 -13.82 -18.29
C GLY A 200 12.54 -14.89 -17.20
N SER A 201 13.69 -14.88 -16.53
CA SER A 201 13.93 -15.79 -15.40
C SER A 201 13.05 -15.46 -14.21
N CYS A 202 12.88 -14.18 -13.87
CA CYS A 202 11.98 -13.77 -12.79
C CYS A 202 10.53 -14.20 -13.06
N VAL A 203 10.05 -14.01 -14.30
CA VAL A 203 8.69 -14.40 -14.69
C VAL A 203 8.53 -15.92 -14.63
N ALA A 204 9.45 -16.69 -15.21
CA ALA A 204 9.38 -18.15 -15.19
C ALA A 204 9.38 -18.73 -13.77
N THR A 205 10.18 -18.15 -12.87
CA THR A 205 10.30 -18.62 -11.48
C THR A 205 9.12 -18.18 -10.61
N TYR A 206 8.69 -16.92 -10.70
CA TYR A 206 7.76 -16.33 -9.71
C TYR A 206 6.33 -16.16 -10.21
N ALA A 207 6.09 -15.99 -11.52
CA ALA A 207 4.75 -15.71 -12.03
C ALA A 207 3.71 -16.77 -11.63
N PRO A 208 3.98 -18.10 -11.70
CA PRO A 208 2.99 -19.10 -11.28
C PRO A 208 2.50 -18.90 -9.84
N ARG A 209 3.39 -18.50 -8.92
CA ARG A 209 3.07 -18.25 -7.51
C ARG A 209 2.17 -17.02 -7.36
N PHE A 210 2.48 -15.94 -8.08
CA PHE A 210 1.68 -14.72 -8.09
C PHE A 210 0.32 -14.92 -8.78
N VAL A 211 0.24 -15.69 -9.87
CA VAL A 211 -1.04 -16.04 -10.51
C VAL A 211 -1.92 -16.82 -9.56
N LEU A 212 -1.37 -17.85 -8.90
CA LEU A 212 -2.11 -18.62 -7.91
C LEU A 212 -2.58 -17.75 -6.73
N TYR A 213 -1.73 -16.84 -6.26
CA TYR A 213 -2.07 -15.87 -5.22
C TYR A 213 -3.26 -14.98 -5.62
N ASN A 214 -3.21 -14.41 -6.83
CA ASN A 214 -4.31 -13.60 -7.36
C ASN A 214 -5.61 -14.40 -7.51
N LEU A 215 -5.54 -15.62 -8.02
CA LEU A 215 -6.72 -16.50 -8.15
C LEU A 215 -7.35 -16.83 -6.80
N VAL A 216 -6.54 -17.05 -5.76
CA VAL A 216 -7.05 -17.27 -4.39
C VAL A 216 -7.72 -16.01 -3.86
N LEU A 217 -7.12 -14.83 -4.05
CA LEU A 217 -7.72 -13.57 -3.62
C LEU A 217 -9.05 -13.30 -4.34
N PHE A 218 -9.08 -13.46 -5.65
CA PHE A 218 -10.31 -13.25 -6.41
C PHE A 218 -11.36 -14.30 -6.07
N GLY A 219 -10.97 -15.57 -5.92
CA GLY A 219 -11.87 -16.63 -5.48
C GLY A 219 -12.49 -16.33 -4.12
N ALA A 220 -11.69 -15.86 -3.15
CA ALA A 220 -12.18 -15.45 -1.85
C ALA A 220 -13.15 -14.26 -1.94
N PHE A 221 -12.85 -13.26 -2.78
CA PHE A 221 -13.74 -12.12 -3.03
C PHE A 221 -15.07 -12.57 -3.66
N LEU A 222 -15.02 -13.38 -4.72
CA LEU A 222 -16.20 -13.93 -5.40
C LEU A 222 -17.09 -14.73 -4.45
N LEU A 223 -16.49 -15.52 -3.55
CA LEU A 223 -17.22 -16.26 -2.51
C LEU A 223 -17.82 -15.34 -1.44
N GLY A 224 -17.19 -14.20 -1.16
CA GLY A 224 -17.68 -13.22 -0.19
C GLY A 224 -18.86 -12.38 -0.68
N VAL A 225 -18.88 -12.01 -1.97
CA VAL A 225 -19.95 -11.19 -2.58
C VAL A 225 -21.37 -11.66 -2.23
N PRO A 226 -21.77 -12.92 -2.45
CA PRO A 226 -23.14 -13.36 -2.15
C PRO A 226 -23.47 -13.23 -0.66
N VAL A 227 -22.49 -13.45 0.23
CA VAL A 227 -22.66 -13.30 1.68
C VAL A 227 -22.96 -11.85 2.03
N PHE A 228 -22.23 -10.90 1.44
CA PHE A 228 -22.43 -9.47 1.70
C PHE A 228 -23.75 -8.93 1.12
N VAL A 229 -24.18 -9.45 -0.04
CA VAL A 229 -25.48 -9.10 -0.63
C VAL A 229 -26.64 -9.57 0.25
N LEU A 230 -26.55 -10.79 0.79
CA LEU A 230 -27.60 -11.36 1.65
C LEU A 230 -27.61 -10.74 3.06
N GLN A 231 -26.46 -10.26 3.54
CA GLN A 231 -26.27 -9.80 4.92
C GLN A 231 -25.36 -8.54 4.94
N PRO A 232 -25.90 -7.36 4.60
CA PRO A 232 -25.09 -6.13 4.48
C PRO A 232 -24.45 -5.69 5.80
N VAL A 233 -25.00 -6.09 6.95
CA VAL A 233 -24.38 -5.84 8.27
C VAL A 233 -22.99 -6.49 8.41
N LEU A 234 -22.74 -7.60 7.70
CA LEU A 234 -21.42 -8.23 7.67
C LEU A 234 -20.38 -7.35 6.97
N LEU A 235 -20.77 -6.37 6.16
CA LEU A 235 -19.84 -5.46 5.50
C LEU A 235 -19.07 -4.60 6.52
N VAL A 236 -19.75 -4.15 7.58
CA VAL A 236 -19.10 -3.41 8.69
C VAL A 236 -18.08 -4.31 9.41
N LEU A 237 -18.41 -5.59 9.62
CA LEU A 237 -17.49 -6.57 10.21
C LEU A 237 -16.37 -6.99 9.23
N ALA A 238 -16.62 -6.93 7.92
CA ALA A 238 -15.64 -7.26 6.90
C ALA A 238 -14.47 -6.28 6.91
N ILE A 239 -14.69 -5.00 7.22
CA ILE A 239 -13.63 -3.97 7.28
C ILE A 239 -12.48 -4.40 8.21
N PRO A 240 -12.67 -4.66 9.52
CA PRO A 240 -11.59 -5.07 10.39
C PRO A 240 -10.99 -6.42 9.99
N VAL A 241 -11.80 -7.34 9.44
CA VAL A 241 -11.30 -8.63 8.94
C VAL A 241 -10.38 -8.44 7.74
N ILE A 242 -10.75 -7.61 6.78
CA ILE A 242 -9.94 -7.30 5.59
C ILE A 242 -8.63 -6.63 6.01
N VAL A 243 -8.67 -5.70 6.96
CA VAL A 243 -7.45 -5.07 7.51
C VAL A 243 -6.55 -6.11 8.17
N ALA A 244 -7.11 -7.01 8.98
CA ALA A 244 -6.35 -8.08 9.62
C ALA A 244 -5.75 -9.05 8.59
N LEU A 245 -6.52 -9.47 7.58
CA LEU A 245 -6.05 -10.34 6.49
C LEU A 245 -4.98 -9.63 5.65
N GLY A 246 -5.13 -8.33 5.39
CA GLY A 246 -4.14 -7.51 4.71
C GLY A 246 -2.81 -7.52 5.46
N TYR A 247 -2.84 -7.28 6.78
CA TYR A 247 -1.63 -7.39 7.61
C TYR A 247 -1.05 -8.81 7.64
N VAL A 248 -1.89 -9.84 7.76
CA VAL A 248 -1.44 -11.24 7.86
C VAL A 248 -0.80 -11.73 6.55
N PHE A 249 -1.30 -11.27 5.39
CA PHE A 249 -0.88 -11.78 4.08
C PHE A 249 -0.01 -10.82 3.26
N TYR A 250 0.20 -9.57 3.66
CA TYR A 250 1.13 -8.67 2.96
C TYR A 250 2.55 -9.26 2.77
N PRO A 251 3.13 -10.07 3.70
CA PRO A 251 4.46 -10.65 3.51
C PRO A 251 4.55 -11.68 2.38
N VAL A 252 3.45 -12.37 2.05
CA VAL A 252 3.41 -13.49 1.10
C VAL A 252 4.07 -13.18 -0.25
N PRO A 253 3.67 -12.12 -0.99
CA PRO A 253 4.28 -11.79 -2.28
C PRO A 253 5.79 -11.54 -2.19
N PHE A 254 6.27 -10.96 -1.09
CA PHE A 254 7.70 -10.72 -0.89
C PHE A 254 8.45 -12.00 -0.54
N LEU A 255 7.85 -12.92 0.21
CA LEU A 255 8.44 -14.21 0.54
C LEU A 255 8.61 -15.11 -0.69
N PHE A 256 7.75 -15.00 -1.70
CA PHE A 256 7.93 -15.73 -2.96
C PHE A 256 9.25 -15.40 -3.66
N VAL A 257 9.73 -14.16 -3.49
CA VAL A 257 10.91 -13.64 -4.17
C VAL A 257 12.13 -13.61 -3.24
N ALA A 258 12.02 -12.94 -2.10
CA ALA A 258 13.15 -12.75 -1.17
C ALA A 258 13.64 -14.06 -0.55
N ALA A 259 12.74 -15.02 -0.35
CA ALA A 259 13.03 -16.31 0.29
C ALA A 259 12.89 -17.50 -0.67
N ASP A 260 12.58 -17.27 -1.95
CA ASP A 260 12.23 -18.32 -2.92
C ASP A 260 11.16 -19.31 -2.42
N ALA A 261 10.27 -18.85 -1.53
CA ALA A 261 9.38 -19.75 -0.81
C ALA A 261 8.32 -20.37 -1.74
N PRO A 262 8.05 -21.69 -1.62
CA PRO A 262 6.92 -22.29 -2.31
C PRO A 262 5.60 -21.74 -1.75
N PHE A 263 4.53 -21.85 -2.55
CA PHE A 263 3.26 -21.18 -2.27
C PHE A 263 2.77 -21.38 -0.84
N LEU A 264 2.56 -22.63 -0.41
CA LEU A 264 2.00 -22.93 0.92
C LEU A 264 2.94 -22.54 2.07
N GLU A 265 4.25 -22.66 1.87
CA GLU A 265 5.22 -22.29 2.90
C GLU A 265 5.27 -20.78 3.11
N ALA A 266 5.12 -19.99 2.04
CA ALA A 266 5.03 -18.53 2.16
C ALA A 266 3.85 -18.11 3.05
N PHE A 267 2.68 -18.73 2.91
CA PHE A 267 1.51 -18.44 3.75
C PHE A 267 1.74 -18.83 5.22
N ARG A 268 2.27 -20.03 5.48
CA ARG A 268 2.59 -20.48 6.84
C ARG A 268 3.65 -19.61 7.50
N ARG A 269 4.67 -19.21 6.76
CA ARG A 269 5.71 -18.29 7.23
C ARG A 269 5.14 -16.90 7.48
N SER A 270 4.28 -16.40 6.60
CA SER A 270 3.56 -15.12 6.78
C SER A 270 2.76 -15.09 8.07
N LEU A 271 1.98 -16.14 8.35
CA LEU A 271 1.21 -16.29 9.59
C LEU A 271 2.12 -16.30 10.82
N ARG A 272 3.22 -17.07 10.80
CA ARG A 272 4.18 -17.10 11.92
C ARG A 272 4.81 -15.73 12.17
N LEU A 273 5.22 -15.04 11.10
CA LEU A 273 5.86 -13.72 11.18
C LEU A 273 4.91 -12.65 11.73
N THR A 274 3.66 -12.65 11.27
CA THR A 274 2.67 -11.63 11.65
C THR A 274 2.09 -11.88 13.04
N MET A 275 1.94 -13.15 13.45
CA MET A 275 1.55 -13.51 14.82
C MET A 275 2.67 -13.25 15.84
N ALA A 276 3.94 -13.47 15.47
CA ALA A 276 5.07 -13.09 16.31
C ALA A 276 5.22 -11.57 16.44
N GLY A 277 4.76 -10.81 15.44
CA GLY A 277 4.83 -9.35 15.41
C GLY A 277 6.27 -8.85 15.28
N GLY A 278 6.66 -7.91 16.14
CA GLY A 278 8.03 -7.39 16.20
C GLY A 278 8.44 -6.56 14.99
N ALA A 279 9.53 -6.94 14.31
CA ALA A 279 10.09 -6.19 13.18
C ALA A 279 9.11 -6.06 12.01
N VAL A 280 8.31 -7.09 11.74
CA VAL A 280 7.31 -7.12 10.66
C VAL A 280 6.18 -6.13 10.95
N LEU A 281 5.64 -6.14 12.18
CA LEU A 281 4.64 -5.15 12.61
C LEU A 281 5.21 -3.72 12.59
N SER A 282 6.40 -3.53 13.17
CA SER A 282 7.03 -2.21 13.22
C SER A 282 7.30 -1.64 11.83
N PHE A 283 7.81 -2.47 10.91
CA PHE A 283 8.03 -2.09 9.53
C PHE A 283 6.71 -1.71 8.84
N ALA A 284 5.67 -2.53 9.00
CA ALA A 284 4.35 -2.25 8.43
C ALA A 284 3.77 -0.92 8.94
N LEU A 285 3.87 -0.63 10.25
CA LEU A 285 3.38 0.63 10.82
C LEU A 285 4.14 1.86 10.28
N TRP A 286 5.47 1.77 10.14
CA TRP A 286 6.26 2.87 9.56
C TRP A 286 6.00 3.06 8.08
N HIS A 287 5.85 1.97 7.34
CA HIS A 287 5.42 2.01 5.95
C HIS A 287 4.06 2.69 5.82
N LEU A 288 3.10 2.28 6.65
CA LEU A 288 1.75 2.82 6.67
C LEU A 288 1.73 4.31 7.00
N GLY A 289 2.49 4.73 8.02
CA GLY A 289 2.62 6.14 8.37
C GLY A 289 3.27 6.97 7.25
N THR A 290 4.26 6.42 6.55
CA THR A 290 4.92 7.09 5.42
C THR A 290 3.97 7.21 4.22
N ALA A 291 3.23 6.14 3.91
CA ALA A 291 2.20 6.14 2.88
C ALA A 291 1.09 7.15 3.21
N ALA A 292 0.63 7.22 4.46
CA ALA A 292 -0.37 8.17 4.92
C ALA A 292 0.09 9.63 4.80
N VAL A 293 1.34 9.94 5.18
CA VAL A 293 1.91 11.30 5.02
C VAL A 293 2.02 11.66 3.53
N ALA A 294 2.47 10.73 2.70
CA ALA A 294 2.58 10.95 1.26
C ALA A 294 1.20 11.09 0.60
N SER A 295 0.21 10.31 1.05
CA SER A 295 -1.19 10.34 0.64
C SER A 295 -1.74 11.76 0.77
N LEU A 296 -1.57 12.41 1.93
CA LEU A 296 -1.99 13.81 2.13
C LEU A 296 -1.38 14.77 1.10
N GLY A 297 -0.09 14.64 0.83
CA GLY A 297 0.59 15.47 -0.17
C GLY A 297 0.06 15.21 -1.58
N LEU A 298 -0.06 13.94 -1.96
CA LEU A 298 -0.55 13.55 -3.28
C LEU A 298 -2.03 13.91 -3.47
N SER A 299 -2.88 13.79 -2.44
CA SER A 299 -4.29 14.22 -2.48
C SER A 299 -4.39 15.72 -2.75
N LEU A 300 -3.56 16.55 -2.12
CA LEU A 300 -3.52 17.99 -2.41
C LEU A 300 -3.17 18.27 -3.87
N LEU A 301 -2.20 17.54 -4.44
CA LEU A 301 -1.84 17.69 -5.84
C LEU A 301 -2.97 17.22 -6.76
N VAL A 302 -3.56 16.05 -6.51
CA VAL A 302 -4.65 15.50 -7.33
C VAL A 302 -5.88 16.40 -7.29
N SER A 303 -6.20 16.95 -6.11
CA SER A 303 -7.33 17.88 -5.93
C SER A 303 -7.16 19.20 -6.68
N GLY A 304 -5.93 19.55 -7.08
CA GLY A 304 -5.67 20.73 -7.92
C GLY A 304 -6.11 20.58 -9.38
N GLY A 305 -6.34 19.35 -9.85
CA GLY A 305 -6.72 19.07 -11.24
C GLY A 305 -5.63 19.35 -12.27
N GLY A 306 -5.90 19.00 -13.53
CA GLY A 306 -5.04 19.32 -14.69
C GLY A 306 -3.56 18.96 -14.50
N ALA A 307 -2.68 19.97 -14.53
CA ALA A 307 -1.23 19.79 -14.41
C ALA A 307 -0.78 19.26 -13.04
N ALA A 308 -1.53 19.51 -11.97
CA ALA A 308 -1.18 19.03 -10.63
C ALA A 308 -1.33 17.50 -10.51
N VAL A 309 -2.27 16.90 -11.27
CA VAL A 309 -2.39 15.44 -11.41
C VAL A 309 -1.17 14.83 -12.10
N LEU A 310 -0.62 15.50 -13.12
CA LEU A 310 0.59 15.06 -13.79
C LEU A 310 1.80 15.09 -12.84
N LEU A 311 1.90 16.13 -12.00
CA LEU A 311 2.92 16.21 -10.95
C LEU A 311 2.73 15.11 -9.90
N ALA A 312 1.48 14.81 -9.49
CA ALA A 312 1.19 13.72 -8.56
C ALA A 312 1.62 12.36 -9.13
N LEU A 313 1.30 12.08 -10.40
CA LEU A 313 1.73 10.88 -11.10
C LEU A 313 3.26 10.78 -11.12
N LEU A 314 3.95 11.85 -11.52
CA LEU A 314 5.41 11.88 -11.61
C LEU A 314 6.09 11.73 -10.24
N ALA A 315 5.53 12.34 -9.19
CA ALA A 315 6.04 12.24 -7.81
C ALA A 315 5.73 10.87 -7.16
N SER A 316 4.62 10.24 -7.52
CA SER A 316 4.22 8.95 -6.95
C SER A 316 5.11 7.81 -7.41
N ALA A 317 5.65 7.87 -8.63
CA ALA A 317 6.52 6.84 -9.20
C ALA A 317 7.80 6.57 -8.38
N PRO A 318 8.66 7.58 -8.09
CA PRO A 318 9.85 7.38 -7.26
C PRO A 318 9.48 6.99 -5.82
N LEU A 319 8.41 7.56 -5.27
CA LEU A 319 7.93 7.21 -3.94
C LEU A 319 7.54 5.73 -3.85
N SER A 320 6.71 5.27 -4.79
CA SER A 320 6.22 3.89 -4.87
C SER A 320 7.37 2.91 -5.06
N LEU A 321 8.34 3.27 -5.90
CA LEU A 321 9.58 2.51 -6.08
C LEU A 321 10.33 2.37 -4.75
N VAL A 322 10.59 3.48 -4.06
CA VAL A 322 11.35 3.50 -2.80
C VAL A 322 10.65 2.64 -1.75
N LEU A 323 9.33 2.79 -1.59
CA LEU A 323 8.54 2.02 -0.64
C LEU A 323 8.54 0.53 -0.95
N THR A 324 8.41 0.15 -2.23
CA THR A 324 8.41 -1.26 -2.63
C THR A 324 9.79 -1.88 -2.47
N ALA A 325 10.84 -1.21 -2.96
CA ALA A 325 12.21 -1.69 -2.86
C ALA A 325 12.71 -1.77 -1.41
N ALA A 326 12.29 -0.84 -0.55
CA ALA A 326 12.59 -0.90 0.88
C ALA A 326 11.95 -2.12 1.53
N THR A 327 10.72 -2.47 1.13
CA THR A 327 10.02 -3.67 1.60
C THR A 327 10.73 -4.95 1.15
N VAL A 328 11.15 -5.02 -0.12
CA VAL A 328 11.97 -6.15 -0.62
C VAL A 328 13.28 -6.27 0.16
N SER A 329 13.98 -5.16 0.37
CA SER A 329 15.24 -5.13 1.12
C SER A 329 15.06 -5.60 2.57
N PHE A 330 13.96 -5.21 3.22
CA PHE A 330 13.62 -5.65 4.58
C PHE A 330 13.41 -7.16 4.65
N PHE A 331 12.56 -7.72 3.78
CA PHE A 331 12.32 -9.16 3.79
C PHE A 331 13.58 -9.98 3.50
N ARG A 332 14.42 -9.48 2.58
CA ARG A 332 15.68 -10.15 2.25
C ARG A 332 16.65 -10.20 3.43
N GLU A 333 16.87 -9.07 4.10
CA GLU A 333 17.95 -8.96 5.09
C GLU A 333 17.50 -9.32 6.49
N ASP A 334 16.38 -8.77 6.94
CA ASP A 334 15.94 -8.92 8.33
C ASP A 334 15.09 -10.17 8.55
N VAL A 335 14.32 -10.58 7.54
CA VAL A 335 13.39 -11.73 7.66
C VAL A 335 14.03 -13.03 7.15
N VAL A 336 14.79 -12.98 6.07
CA VAL A 336 15.50 -14.14 5.50
C VAL A 336 16.94 -14.22 6.02
N GLY A 337 17.71 -13.13 5.93
CA GLY A 337 19.10 -13.07 6.40
C GLY A 337 19.26 -13.31 7.90
N GLY A 338 18.42 -12.68 8.74
CA GLY A 338 18.47 -12.84 10.20
C GLY A 338 18.17 -14.25 10.73
N ALA A 339 17.49 -15.10 9.94
CA ALA A 339 17.24 -16.49 10.30
C ALA A 339 18.51 -17.37 10.21
N GLY A 340 19.51 -16.95 9.42
CA GLY A 340 20.79 -17.66 9.30
C GLY A 340 21.71 -17.45 10.51
N ASP A 341 21.77 -16.23 11.03
CA ASP A 341 22.65 -15.88 12.16
C ASP A 341 22.15 -16.45 13.51
N SER A 342 20.86 -16.74 13.64
CA SER A 342 20.27 -17.33 14.86
C SER A 342 20.34 -18.86 14.90
N ALA A 343 20.69 -19.52 13.79
CA ALA A 343 20.73 -20.98 13.67
C ALA A 343 22.16 -21.55 13.54
N GLY A 344 23.20 -20.69 13.54
CA GLY A 344 24.60 -21.08 13.35
C GLY A 344 25.48 -20.89 14.59
N GLY A 345 25.64 -21.96 15.37
CA GLY A 345 26.90 -22.24 16.10
C GLY A 345 26.93 -21.99 17.61
N PRO A 346 27.04 -23.03 18.47
CA PRO A 346 27.63 -22.85 19.80
C PRO A 346 29.08 -22.39 19.64
N SER A 347 29.46 -21.36 20.38
CA SER A 347 30.84 -20.87 20.49
C SER A 347 31.76 -21.99 21.01
N SER A 348 32.53 -22.63 20.14
CA SER A 348 33.74 -23.33 20.54
C SER A 348 34.85 -22.28 20.71
N GLY A 349 34.80 -21.56 21.83
CA GLY A 349 35.98 -20.88 22.35
C GLY A 349 36.89 -21.95 22.94
N ASP A 350 37.95 -22.30 22.23
CA ASP A 350 39.10 -23.00 22.81
C ASP A 350 40.30 -22.06 22.75
N PRO A 351 40.63 -21.34 23.84
CA PRO A 351 41.87 -20.61 23.98
C PRO A 351 42.81 -21.48 24.84
N GLY A 352 43.52 -22.43 24.23
CA GLY A 352 44.34 -23.32 25.06
C GLY A 352 45.17 -24.39 24.36
N ALA A 353 46.06 -24.02 23.44
CA ALA A 353 47.23 -24.86 23.15
C ALA A 353 48.41 -24.00 22.65
N ILE A 354 49.15 -23.45 23.60
CA ILE A 354 50.55 -23.07 23.42
C ILE A 354 51.39 -24.36 23.52
N GLU A 355 52.60 -24.33 22.91
CA GLU A 355 53.72 -25.28 22.98
C GLU A 355 53.61 -26.48 21.99
N ARG A 356 54.55 -26.77 21.07
CA ARG A 356 56.02 -26.57 21.09
C ARG A 356 56.66 -26.52 19.70
N ASP A 357 57.80 -25.84 19.68
CA ASP A 357 58.82 -25.78 18.64
C ASP A 357 59.42 -27.16 18.29
N GLY A 358 59.97 -27.29 17.07
CA GLY A 358 60.98 -28.30 16.77
C GLY A 358 60.99 -28.86 15.35
N GLU A 359 61.95 -28.39 14.54
CA GLU A 359 62.76 -29.17 13.58
C GLU A 359 62.00 -29.81 12.38
N GLY A 360 62.20 -29.38 11.14
CA GLY A 360 63.46 -29.52 10.41
C GLY A 360 63.62 -30.96 9.89
N TRP A 361 63.39 -31.20 8.59
CA TRP A 361 64.32 -31.84 7.64
C TRP A 361 63.66 -32.12 6.28
N ALA A 362 64.54 -32.21 5.29
CA ALA A 362 64.32 -32.17 3.85
C ALA A 362 63.88 -33.51 3.23
N ALA A 363 63.38 -33.38 2.00
CA ALA A 363 63.57 -34.24 0.83
C ALA A 363 63.48 -35.77 0.98
N ASP A 364 62.54 -36.35 0.23
CA ASP A 364 62.85 -37.32 -0.83
C ASP A 364 61.97 -37.03 -2.07
#